data_AF-A0AAY5F146-F1
#
_entry.id   AF-A0AAY5F146-F1
#
_cell.length_a   1.000
_cell.length_b   1.000
_cell.length_c   1.000
_cell.angle_alpha   90.00
_cell.angle_beta   90.00
_cell.angle_gamma   90.00
#
_symmetry.space_group_name_H-M   'P 1'
#
loop_
_entity.id
_entity.type
_entity.pdbx_description
1 polymer ?
#
loop_
_entity_poly.entity_id
_entity_poly.type
_entity_poly.pdbx_seq_one_letter_code
_entity_poly.pdbx_strand_id
1 'polypeptide(L)'
;SLTPVDPSTSAMAIDGRSPAVSLVQPFLFFGKTYSQTYINENGYLTFDNVWDSCVSYPFPRHGVPDIIAPFWTCIFRGRGVISYRQYTSGSVLTQATQDIYQYFAQLRFRATWVFVTTWARVAYYPNSGTVRNDFENFGCHAGYGTDDGSYNFSIPGSFQYNYTSFTNSSNVNVTGRWAFRVDQGSQTWPFYPFGVGDIMSDGRSPAVSLVQPFLFFGKTYSQTYINENGYLTFDNVWDSCVSYPFPRHGVPDIIAPFWTCIFRGRGVISYRQYTSGSVLTQATQDIYQYFAQLRFRATWVFVTTWARVAYYPNSGTVRNDFENFGCHVLN
;
A
#
# COMPACT_ATOMS: atom_id res chain seq x y z
N SER A 1 -12.31 9.21 17.94
CA SER A 1 -11.97 10.43 17.15
C SER A 1 -10.88 11.15 17.91
N LEU A 2 -9.67 11.28 17.33
CA LEU A 2 -8.67 12.20 17.89
C LEU A 2 -9.21 13.60 17.56
N THR A 3 -9.82 14.25 18.54
CA THR A 3 -10.28 15.64 18.43
C THR A 3 -9.10 16.51 18.02
N PRO A 4 -9.32 17.57 17.21
CA PRO A 4 -8.29 18.58 16.98
C PRO A 4 -7.77 19.04 18.34
N VAL A 5 -6.50 18.81 18.61
CA VAL A 5 -5.88 19.22 19.87
C VAL A 5 -5.87 20.75 19.87
N ASP A 6 -6.43 21.33 20.92
CA ASP A 6 -6.36 22.76 21.20
C ASP A 6 -4.87 23.20 21.16
N PRO A 7 -4.50 24.17 20.30
CA PRO A 7 -3.11 24.61 20.16
C PRO A 7 -2.52 25.28 21.42
N SER A 8 -3.27 25.39 22.52
CA SER A 8 -2.94 26.19 23.69
C SER A 8 -1.91 25.64 24.68
N THR A 9 -1.22 24.52 24.41
CA THR A 9 -0.10 24.06 25.29
C THR A 9 1.05 23.42 24.51
N SER A 10 2.19 24.11 24.37
CA SER A 10 3.42 23.64 23.70
C SER A 10 3.27 23.16 22.24
N ALA A 11 2.78 24.02 21.35
CA ALA A 11 2.90 23.86 19.90
C ALA A 11 4.03 24.76 19.39
N MET A 12 5.12 24.20 18.86
CA MET A 12 6.10 24.98 18.09
C MET A 12 5.57 25.18 16.68
N ALA A 13 5.40 26.43 16.25
CA ALA A 13 5.06 26.78 14.88
C ALA A 13 6.31 26.61 13.99
N ILE A 14 6.16 25.92 12.86
CA ILE A 14 7.25 25.64 11.91
C ILE A 14 7.04 26.47 10.64
N ASP A 15 8.07 27.19 10.20
CA ASP A 15 8.07 28.17 9.11
C ASP A 15 8.71 27.67 7.80
N GLY A 16 8.73 26.35 7.57
CA GLY A 16 9.02 25.77 6.26
C GLY A 16 10.28 24.92 6.16
N ARG A 17 11.19 25.01 7.13
CA ARG A 17 12.31 24.07 7.29
C ARG A 17 12.50 23.80 8.77
N SER A 18 11.78 22.82 9.31
CA SER A 18 12.00 22.48 10.71
C SER A 18 13.46 22.05 10.90
N PRO A 19 14.14 22.51 11.96
CA PRO A 19 15.33 21.79 12.42
C PRO A 19 14.95 20.33 12.71
N ALA A 20 15.95 19.46 12.79
CA ALA A 20 15.71 18.07 13.16
C ALA A 20 14.96 18.02 14.50
N VAL A 21 13.81 17.37 14.52
CA VAL A 21 13.03 17.14 15.74
C VAL A 21 13.49 15.82 16.33
N SER A 22 14.19 15.85 17.46
CA SER A 22 14.56 14.64 18.18
C SER A 22 13.32 13.92 18.71
N LEU A 23 13.21 12.64 18.40
CA LEU A 23 12.10 11.79 18.85
C LEU A 23 12.37 11.32 20.28
N VAL A 24 11.34 11.35 21.13
CA VAL A 24 11.44 10.91 22.54
C VAL A 24 11.76 9.41 22.67
N GLN A 25 11.37 8.63 21.66
CA GLN A 25 11.75 7.23 21.49
C GLN A 25 12.06 6.98 20.00
N PRO A 26 12.98 6.07 19.66
CA PRO A 26 13.26 5.75 18.27
C PRO A 26 12.01 5.22 17.55
N PHE A 27 11.82 5.66 16.30
CA PHE A 27 10.76 5.22 15.42
C PHE A 27 11.28 4.20 14.41
N LEU A 28 10.70 3.00 14.41
CA LEU A 28 11.02 1.96 13.44
C LEU A 28 10.14 2.13 12.20
N PHE A 29 10.77 2.42 11.07
CA PHE A 29 10.14 2.58 9.77
C PHE A 29 10.77 1.59 8.78
N PHE A 30 10.03 0.54 8.44
CA PHE A 30 10.44 -0.52 7.49
C PHE A 30 11.86 -1.07 7.71
N GLY A 31 12.18 -1.39 8.96
CA GLY A 31 13.47 -1.98 9.33
C GLY A 31 14.57 -0.95 9.62
N LYS A 32 14.37 0.32 9.29
CA LYS A 32 15.27 1.41 9.70
C LYS A 32 14.76 2.09 10.96
N THR A 33 15.66 2.36 11.89
CA THR A 33 15.32 3.02 13.15
C THR A 33 15.78 4.47 13.12
N TYR A 34 14.86 5.39 13.37
CA TYR A 34 15.09 6.82 13.33
C TYR A 34 14.94 7.45 14.71
N SER A 35 15.93 8.25 15.12
CA SER A 35 15.88 9.03 16.37
C SER A 35 15.41 10.48 16.16
N GLN A 36 15.08 10.85 14.93
CA GLN A 36 14.68 12.20 14.56
C GLN A 36 13.71 12.19 13.37
N THR A 37 13.00 13.30 13.19
CA THR A 37 12.18 13.57 12.01
C THR A 37 12.26 15.04 11.61
N TYR A 38 11.94 15.33 10.35
CA TYR A 38 11.81 16.66 9.80
C TYR A 38 10.37 16.86 9.33
N ILE A 39 9.75 17.95 9.76
CA ILE A 39 8.38 18.31 9.40
C ILE A 39 8.46 19.37 8.29
N ASN A 40 7.95 19.04 7.10
CA ASN A 40 7.96 19.94 5.97
C ASN A 40 6.65 20.72 5.83
N GLU A 41 6.73 21.97 5.35
CA GLU A 41 5.55 22.81 5.08
C GLU A 41 4.59 22.24 4.04
N ASN A 42 5.12 21.49 3.08
CA ASN A 42 4.37 20.90 1.97
C ASN A 42 3.63 19.62 2.38
N GLY A 43 3.44 19.36 3.67
CA GLY A 43 2.52 18.34 4.18
C GLY A 43 3.08 16.91 4.28
N TYR A 44 4.39 16.78 4.51
CA TYR A 44 5.06 15.50 4.71
C TYR A 44 6.13 15.55 5.81
N LEU A 45 6.53 14.37 6.25
CA LEU A 45 7.63 14.11 7.16
C LEU A 45 8.75 13.35 6.44
N THR A 46 10.00 13.67 6.75
CA THR A 46 11.17 12.84 6.39
C THR A 46 11.98 12.50 7.63
N PHE A 47 12.92 11.55 7.52
CA PHE A 47 13.68 11.07 8.68
C PHE A 47 15.20 11.24 8.54
N ASP A 48 15.74 11.08 7.34
CA ASP A 48 17.18 11.16 7.09
C ASP A 48 17.68 12.61 6.98
N ASN A 49 16.99 13.43 6.19
CA ASN A 49 17.41 14.79 5.90
C ASN A 49 16.21 15.70 5.62
N VAL A 50 16.46 17.01 5.73
CA VAL A 50 15.53 18.02 5.22
C VAL A 50 15.35 17.79 3.72
N TRP A 51 14.11 17.77 3.29
CA TRP A 51 13.75 17.76 1.88
C TRP A 51 12.72 18.83 1.63
N ASP A 52 12.95 19.69 0.64
CA ASP A 52 12.13 20.87 0.33
C ASP A 52 11.62 20.77 -1.11
N SER A 53 10.66 19.87 -1.33
CA SER A 53 10.03 19.65 -2.64
C SER A 53 8.56 19.98 -2.56
N CYS A 54 8.14 20.99 -3.31
CA CYS A 54 6.73 21.32 -3.47
C CYS A 54 6.02 20.42 -4.49
N VAL A 55 6.77 19.89 -5.46
CA VAL A 55 6.26 18.99 -6.49
C VAL A 55 6.25 17.57 -5.92
N SER A 56 5.07 16.95 -5.94
CA SER A 56 4.89 15.57 -5.51
C SER A 56 5.29 14.57 -6.59
N TYR A 57 5.76 13.38 -6.19
CA TYR A 57 6.18 12.32 -7.11
C TYR A 57 5.49 10.99 -6.81
N PRO A 58 5.13 10.19 -7.83
CA PRO A 58 4.51 8.90 -7.62
C PRO A 58 5.50 7.92 -6.97
N PHE A 59 4.98 7.06 -6.10
CA PHE A 59 5.75 5.96 -5.53
C PHE A 59 5.55 4.66 -6.36
N PRO A 60 6.52 3.73 -6.36
CA PRO A 60 7.88 3.88 -5.82
C PRO A 60 8.74 4.84 -6.65
N ARG A 61 9.70 5.50 -6.00
CA ARG A 61 10.74 6.29 -6.67
C ARG A 61 12.05 6.17 -5.90
N HIS A 62 13.08 5.66 -6.57
CA HIS A 62 14.44 5.61 -6.00
C HIS A 62 15.02 7.01 -5.81
N GLY A 63 15.79 7.21 -4.74
CA GLY A 63 16.47 8.47 -4.44
C GLY A 63 15.58 9.56 -3.84
N VAL A 64 14.39 9.18 -3.39
CA VAL A 64 13.50 9.98 -2.53
C VAL A 64 13.79 9.58 -1.08
N PRO A 65 13.99 10.47 -0.10
CA PRO A 65 14.18 10.05 1.29
C PRO A 65 12.96 9.30 1.83
N ASP A 66 13.16 8.52 2.89
CA ASP A 66 12.08 7.88 3.64
C ASP A 66 11.06 8.95 4.08
N ILE A 67 9.82 8.78 3.63
CA ILE A 67 8.79 9.82 3.67
C ILE A 67 7.45 9.28 4.15
N ILE A 68 6.79 10.04 5.02
CA ILE A 68 5.36 9.88 5.32
C ILE A 68 4.67 11.16 4.93
N ALA A 69 3.74 11.07 3.98
CA ALA A 69 3.01 12.20 3.42
C ALA A 69 1.51 12.02 3.67
N PRO A 70 0.95 12.53 4.77
CA PRO A 70 -0.50 12.56 4.93
C PRO A 70 -1.18 13.36 3.82
N PHE A 71 -0.51 14.43 3.31
CA PHE A 71 -0.94 15.19 2.15
C PHE A 71 0.21 16.04 1.59
N TRP A 72 0.97 15.51 0.63
CA TRP A 72 2.07 16.21 -0.01
C TRP A 72 1.60 17.05 -1.20
N THR A 73 1.76 18.37 -1.11
CA THR A 73 1.52 19.30 -2.21
C THR A 73 2.20 20.65 -2.00
N CYS A 74 2.18 21.51 -3.02
CA CYS A 74 2.70 22.87 -2.93
C CYS A 74 1.80 23.73 -2.03
N ILE A 75 2.32 24.12 -0.87
CA ILE A 75 1.61 24.94 0.11
C ILE A 75 2.16 26.38 0.08
N PHE A 76 1.26 27.36 0.07
CA PHE A 76 1.60 28.78 0.11
C PHE A 76 2.14 29.16 1.50
N ARG A 77 3.34 29.75 1.52
CA ARG A 77 4.03 30.13 2.74
C ARG A 77 3.31 31.23 3.53
N GLY A 78 3.35 31.14 4.85
CA GLY A 78 2.85 32.21 5.74
C GLY A 78 1.35 32.21 6.02
N ARG A 79 0.62 31.14 5.68
CA ARG A 79 -0.79 30.94 6.08
C ARG A 79 -0.99 29.59 6.76
N GLY A 80 -1.79 29.59 7.83
CA GLY A 80 -2.06 28.41 8.64
C GLY A 80 -1.04 28.22 9.76
N VAL A 81 -1.12 27.09 10.44
CA VAL A 81 -0.23 26.70 11.54
C VAL A 81 0.22 25.27 11.32
N ILE A 82 1.53 25.06 11.34
CA ILE A 82 2.14 23.74 11.36
C ILE A 82 2.69 23.52 12.76
N SER A 83 2.22 22.47 13.43
CA SER A 83 2.63 22.18 14.81
C SER A 83 2.84 20.69 15.01
N TYR A 84 3.62 20.36 16.03
CA TYR A 84 3.76 18.98 16.49
C TYR A 84 3.77 18.90 18.02
N ARG A 85 3.48 17.70 18.53
CA ARG A 85 3.63 17.36 19.95
C ARG A 85 4.01 15.90 20.12
N GLN A 86 4.81 15.62 21.14
CA GLN A 86 5.17 14.26 21.56
C GLN A 86 4.54 13.97 22.92
N TYR A 87 3.88 12.83 23.04
CA TYR A 87 3.22 12.38 24.26
C TYR A 87 3.90 11.10 24.76
N THR A 88 4.22 11.05 26.04
CA THR A 88 4.73 9.84 26.74
C THR A 88 3.81 9.40 27.89
N SER A 89 2.72 10.14 28.12
CA SER A 89 1.71 9.86 29.14
C SER A 89 0.37 10.52 28.78
N GLY A 90 -0.70 10.15 29.48
CA GLY A 90 -2.03 10.77 29.35
C GLY A 90 -2.98 10.02 28.41
N SER A 91 -4.17 10.59 28.22
CA SER A 91 -5.27 9.96 27.48
C SER A 91 -4.95 9.66 26.01
N VAL A 92 -4.01 10.41 25.42
CA VAL A 92 -3.56 10.20 24.04
C VAL A 92 -2.96 8.80 23.84
N LEU A 93 -2.18 8.29 24.80
CA LEU A 93 -1.62 6.93 24.71
C LEU A 93 -2.71 5.86 24.80
N THR A 94 -3.70 6.06 25.67
CA THR A 94 -4.85 5.16 25.80
C THR A 94 -5.67 5.14 24.52
N GLN A 95 -5.96 6.30 23.93
CA GLN A 95 -6.70 6.39 22.67
C GLN A 95 -5.93 5.75 21.51
N ALA A 96 -4.62 6.03 21.38
CA ALA A 96 -3.81 5.40 20.34
C ALA A 96 -3.77 3.88 20.49
N THR A 97 -3.70 3.38 21.72
CA THR A 97 -3.76 1.94 22.00
C THR A 97 -5.10 1.34 21.58
N GLN A 98 -6.22 1.98 21.93
CA GLN A 98 -7.57 1.53 21.54
C GLN A 98 -7.79 1.58 20.03
N ASP A 99 -7.35 2.65 19.36
CA ASP A 99 -7.45 2.80 17.91
C ASP A 99 -6.69 1.67 17.20
N ILE A 100 -5.46 1.38 17.62
CA ILE A 100 -4.67 0.27 17.05
C ILE A 100 -5.32 -1.09 17.33
N TYR A 101 -5.86 -1.33 18.52
CA TYR A 101 -6.61 -2.56 18.79
C TYR A 101 -7.87 -2.68 17.93
N GLN A 102 -8.55 -1.57 17.63
CA GLN A 102 -9.72 -1.58 16.77
C GLN A 102 -9.36 -1.93 15.32
N TYR A 103 -8.23 -1.42 14.82
CA TYR A 103 -7.83 -1.58 13.42
C TYR A 103 -7.01 -2.84 13.16
N PHE A 104 -6.28 -3.29 14.18
CA PHE A 104 -5.33 -4.39 14.11
C PHE A 104 -5.44 -5.25 15.39
N ALA A 105 -6.61 -5.86 15.61
CA ALA A 105 -6.95 -6.61 16.82
C ALA A 105 -5.95 -7.73 17.19
N GLN A 106 -5.23 -8.25 16.19
CA GLN A 106 -4.19 -9.27 16.33
C GLN A 106 -2.87 -8.74 16.91
N LEU A 107 -2.66 -7.41 16.95
CA LEU A 107 -1.44 -6.83 17.48
C LEU A 107 -1.51 -6.76 19.00
N ARG A 108 -0.52 -7.35 19.67
CA ARG A 108 -0.26 -7.06 21.07
C ARG A 108 0.44 -5.70 21.16
N PHE A 109 -0.35 -4.63 21.07
CA PHE A 109 0.13 -3.26 21.03
C PHE A 109 -0.23 -2.50 22.30
N ARG A 110 0.73 -1.72 22.82
CA ARG A 110 0.47 -0.71 23.84
C ARG A 110 1.32 0.51 23.52
N ALA A 111 0.68 1.65 23.28
CA ALA A 111 1.41 2.88 22.98
C ALA A 111 2.26 3.29 24.19
N THR A 112 3.58 3.40 23.98
CA THR A 112 4.53 3.95 24.96
C THR A 112 4.81 5.43 24.70
N TRP A 113 4.56 5.88 23.47
CA TRP A 113 4.63 7.28 23.07
C TRP A 113 3.79 7.52 21.80
N VAL A 114 3.47 8.78 21.52
CA VAL A 114 2.77 9.21 20.30
C VAL A 114 3.38 10.51 19.79
N PHE A 115 3.70 10.56 18.50
CA PHE A 115 4.04 11.78 17.77
C PHE A 115 2.82 12.28 17.00
N VAL A 116 2.39 13.52 17.21
CA VAL A 116 1.31 14.14 16.46
C VAL A 116 1.87 15.35 15.74
N THR A 117 1.71 15.41 14.42
CA THR A 117 1.95 16.61 13.60
C THR A 117 0.65 17.07 12.97
N THR A 118 0.48 18.36 12.75
CA THR A 118 -0.75 18.95 12.22
C THR A 118 -0.45 20.15 11.34
N TRP A 119 -0.94 20.12 10.11
CA TRP A 119 -1.01 21.25 9.18
C TRP A 119 -2.44 21.81 9.20
N ALA A 120 -2.67 22.85 10.01
CA ALA A 120 -3.98 23.44 10.19
C ALA A 120 -4.14 24.70 9.35
N ARG A 121 -5.20 24.75 8.52
CA ARG A 121 -5.59 25.94 7.73
C ARG A 121 -4.46 26.47 6.82
N VAL A 122 -3.60 25.58 6.34
CA VAL A 122 -2.56 25.89 5.35
C VAL A 122 -3.20 26.13 3.97
N ALA A 123 -2.65 27.06 3.19
CA ALA A 123 -3.21 27.44 1.89
C ALA A 123 -2.51 26.71 0.74
N TYR A 124 -3.25 26.28 -0.28
CA TYR A 124 -2.69 25.66 -1.49
C TYR A 124 -2.04 26.70 -2.42
N TYR A 125 -0.98 26.33 -3.15
CA TYR A 125 -0.28 27.16 -4.13
C TYR A 125 -0.54 26.65 -5.58
N PRO A 126 -0.81 27.53 -6.57
CA PRO A 126 -0.94 28.99 -6.52
C PRO A 126 -2.40 29.42 -6.30
N ASN A 127 -2.59 30.46 -5.49
CA ASN A 127 -3.90 31.03 -5.21
C ASN A 127 -4.37 31.96 -6.37
N SER A 128 -4.30 31.48 -7.63
CA SER A 128 -4.54 32.28 -8.84
C SER A 128 -6.01 32.41 -9.25
N GLY A 129 -6.95 31.76 -8.55
CA GLY A 129 -8.36 31.72 -8.96
C GLY A 129 -8.63 30.87 -10.20
N THR A 130 -7.62 30.21 -10.79
CA THR A 130 -7.73 29.41 -12.01
C THR A 130 -7.43 27.94 -11.71
N VAL A 131 -8.34 27.27 -11.01
CA VAL A 131 -8.14 25.92 -10.40
C VAL A 131 -7.91 24.78 -11.40
N ARG A 132 -7.93 25.04 -12.72
CA ARG A 132 -7.96 23.99 -13.74
C ARG A 132 -6.61 23.59 -14.34
N ASN A 133 -5.57 24.45 -14.28
CA ASN A 133 -4.28 24.18 -14.97
C ASN A 133 -3.09 23.97 -14.02
N ASP A 134 -3.20 24.25 -12.72
CA ASP A 134 -2.05 24.21 -11.80
C ASP A 134 -1.79 22.82 -11.19
N PHE A 135 -2.77 21.91 -11.27
CA PHE A 135 -2.62 20.51 -10.82
C PHE A 135 -1.70 19.69 -11.73
N GLU A 136 -1.60 20.04 -13.01
CA GLU A 136 -0.67 19.40 -13.95
C GLU A 136 0.80 19.65 -13.57
N ASN A 137 1.09 20.72 -12.82
CA ASN A 137 2.46 21.15 -12.51
C ASN A 137 2.98 20.72 -11.12
N PHE A 138 2.12 20.56 -10.10
CA PHE A 138 2.57 20.28 -8.72
C PHE A 138 2.08 18.94 -8.14
N GLY A 139 0.90 18.48 -8.57
CA GLY A 139 0.25 17.27 -8.05
C GLY A 139 -0.09 17.31 -6.55
N CYS A 140 -0.90 16.36 -6.11
CA CYS A 140 -1.07 16.04 -4.69
C CYS A 140 -0.88 14.54 -4.48
N HIS A 141 -0.20 14.17 -3.40
CA HIS A 141 0.08 12.78 -3.09
C HIS A 141 -0.08 12.52 -1.60
N ALA A 142 -0.83 11.49 -1.24
CA ALA A 142 -0.91 11.01 0.13
C ALA A 142 -0.44 9.55 0.21
N GLY A 143 0.36 9.20 1.22
CA GLY A 143 0.97 7.88 1.34
C GLY A 143 2.32 7.89 2.04
N TYR A 144 3.17 6.91 1.71
CA TYR A 144 4.54 6.81 2.22
C TYR A 144 5.45 6.10 1.23
N GLY A 145 6.77 6.25 1.41
CA GLY A 145 7.77 5.56 0.61
C GLY A 145 9.11 5.45 1.34
N THR A 146 9.86 4.39 1.04
CA THR A 146 11.27 4.23 1.43
C THR A 146 12.19 4.59 0.28
N ASP A 147 13.42 4.99 0.60
CA ASP A 147 14.43 5.49 -0.32
C ASP A 147 14.92 4.50 -1.37
N ASP A 148 14.97 3.24 -0.97
CA ASP A 148 15.26 2.09 -1.80
C ASP A 148 14.05 1.67 -2.66
N GLY A 149 12.87 2.25 -2.42
CA GLY A 149 11.62 1.94 -3.09
C GLY A 149 11.00 0.60 -2.68
N SER A 150 11.60 -0.13 -1.74
CA SER A 150 11.17 -1.45 -1.29
C SER A 150 9.79 -1.43 -0.63
N TYR A 151 9.45 -0.32 0.03
CA TYR A 151 8.17 -0.14 0.70
C TYR A 151 7.54 1.17 0.29
N ASN A 152 6.30 1.11 -0.19
CA ASN A 152 5.57 2.32 -0.54
C ASN A 152 4.06 2.10 -0.58
N PHE A 153 3.33 3.19 -0.41
CA PHE A 153 1.89 3.26 -0.55
C PHE A 153 1.47 4.58 -1.15
N SER A 154 0.52 4.53 -2.08
CA SER A 154 -0.22 5.71 -2.52
C SER A 154 -1.69 5.53 -2.16
N ILE A 155 -2.24 6.46 -1.38
CA ILE A 155 -3.67 6.50 -1.08
C ILE A 155 -4.45 6.65 -2.40
N PRO A 156 -5.49 5.82 -2.65
CA PRO A 156 -6.33 5.94 -3.83
C PRO A 156 -6.86 7.37 -4.00
N GLY A 157 -6.74 7.91 -5.22
CA GLY A 157 -7.01 9.32 -5.51
C GLY A 157 -5.76 10.21 -5.57
N SER A 158 -4.58 9.71 -5.17
CA SER A 158 -3.31 10.43 -5.35
C SER A 158 -3.01 10.70 -6.83
N PHE A 159 -2.47 11.88 -7.13
CA PHE A 159 -2.28 12.44 -8.48
C PHE A 159 -3.55 12.60 -9.31
N GLN A 160 -4.72 12.56 -8.68
CA GLN A 160 -5.98 12.86 -9.35
C GLN A 160 -6.45 14.26 -8.98
N TYR A 161 -7.20 14.89 -9.90
CA TYR A 161 -7.77 16.23 -9.69
C TYR A 161 -8.77 16.29 -8.52
N ASN A 162 -9.37 15.17 -8.13
CA ASN A 162 -10.42 15.11 -7.12
C ASN A 162 -9.92 14.63 -5.74
N TYR A 163 -9.18 15.50 -5.05
CA TYR A 163 -8.62 15.26 -3.70
C TYR A 163 -9.69 15.12 -2.60
N THR A 164 -10.95 15.49 -2.86
CA THR A 164 -12.07 15.27 -1.91
C THR A 164 -12.29 13.77 -1.62
N SER A 165 -11.75 12.90 -2.46
CA SER A 165 -11.71 11.46 -2.22
C SER A 165 -10.91 11.09 -0.95
N PHE A 166 -9.88 11.84 -0.57
CA PHE A 166 -9.06 11.54 0.61
C PHE A 166 -9.81 11.67 1.92
N THR A 167 -10.66 12.70 2.03
CA THR A 167 -11.45 12.94 3.24
C THR A 167 -12.51 11.87 3.46
N ASN A 168 -12.88 11.14 2.40
CA ASN A 168 -13.95 10.14 2.43
C ASN A 168 -13.44 8.69 2.35
N SER A 169 -12.16 8.46 2.03
CA SER A 169 -11.57 7.14 1.90
C SER A 169 -10.95 6.64 3.20
N SER A 170 -10.78 5.32 3.32
CA SER A 170 -10.20 4.67 4.50
C SER A 170 -9.78 3.23 4.20
N ASN A 171 -8.72 2.75 4.88
CA ASN A 171 -8.41 1.31 4.96
C ASN A 171 -8.84 0.66 6.29
N VAL A 172 -9.44 1.42 7.21
CA VAL A 172 -9.84 0.96 8.55
C VAL A 172 -11.32 1.17 8.83
N ASN A 173 -12.11 1.40 7.77
CA ASN A 173 -13.56 1.65 7.85
C ASN A 173 -13.94 2.83 8.75
N VAL A 174 -13.10 3.86 8.80
CA VAL A 174 -13.37 5.14 9.49
C VAL A 174 -13.10 6.26 8.49
N THR A 175 -14.15 6.99 8.11
CA THR A 175 -14.09 8.05 7.09
C THR A 175 -12.91 9.00 7.30
N GLY A 176 -12.06 9.16 6.28
CA GLY A 176 -10.90 10.05 6.29
C GLY A 176 -9.72 9.57 7.14
N ARG A 177 -9.78 8.34 7.67
CA ARG A 177 -8.72 7.76 8.50
C ARG A 177 -8.00 6.66 7.74
N TRP A 178 -6.68 6.77 7.74
CA TRP A 178 -5.77 5.77 7.24
C TRP A 178 -4.80 5.35 8.36
N ALA A 179 -4.58 4.05 8.50
CA ALA A 179 -3.62 3.52 9.47
C ALA A 179 -2.74 2.48 8.80
N PHE A 180 -1.43 2.58 8.98
CA PHE A 180 -0.47 1.67 8.37
C PHE A 180 0.45 1.12 9.44
N ARG A 181 0.70 -0.18 9.35
CA ARG A 181 1.72 -0.86 10.13
C ARG A 181 3.07 -0.74 9.41
N VAL A 182 4.07 -0.17 10.06
CA VAL A 182 5.39 0.14 9.46
C VAL A 182 6.57 -0.54 10.17
N ASP A 183 6.32 -1.27 11.26
CA ASP A 183 7.33 -2.02 12.03
C ASP A 183 7.70 -3.36 11.39
N GLN A 184 6.97 -3.77 10.35
CA GLN A 184 7.24 -4.99 9.59
C GLN A 184 7.32 -4.66 8.10
N GLY A 185 8.36 -5.15 7.45
CA GLY A 185 8.58 -5.06 6.00
C GLY A 185 7.59 -5.88 5.16
N SER A 186 6.32 -5.92 5.55
CA SER A 186 5.25 -6.68 4.90
C SER A 186 3.92 -6.03 5.26
N GLN A 187 3.51 -5.13 4.39
CA GLN A 187 2.36 -4.25 4.50
C GLN A 187 1.04 -4.99 4.31
N THR A 188 0.04 -4.62 5.13
CA THR A 188 -1.39 -4.95 4.96
C THR A 188 -1.96 -4.12 3.79
N TRP A 189 -1.76 -4.58 2.57
CA TRP A 189 -2.61 -4.27 1.42
C TRP A 189 -3.79 -5.27 1.39
N PRO A 190 -4.90 -5.01 0.66
CA PRO A 190 -5.83 -6.08 0.24
C PRO A 190 -5.17 -7.13 -0.67
N PHE A 191 -3.92 -6.88 -1.05
CA PHE A 191 -3.07 -7.64 -1.94
C PHE A 191 -1.83 -8.12 -1.18
N TYR A 192 -1.24 -9.22 -1.63
CA TYR A 192 -0.01 -9.71 -1.02
C TYR A 192 1.18 -8.82 -1.46
N PRO A 193 2.30 -8.81 -0.72
CA PRO A 193 3.48 -8.06 -1.16
C PRO A 193 3.95 -8.54 -2.55
N PHE A 194 4.12 -7.58 -3.47
CA PHE A 194 4.64 -7.80 -4.83
C PHE A 194 5.70 -6.75 -5.18
N GLY A 195 6.55 -7.05 -6.16
CA GLY A 195 7.64 -6.19 -6.63
C GLY A 195 9.03 -6.76 -6.33
N VAL A 196 9.81 -6.08 -5.49
CA VAL A 196 11.23 -6.43 -5.24
C VAL A 196 11.34 -7.86 -4.70
N GLY A 197 12.10 -8.69 -5.42
CA GLY A 197 12.31 -10.10 -5.11
C GLY A 197 11.32 -11.06 -5.78
N ASP A 198 10.38 -10.56 -6.57
CA ASP A 198 9.54 -11.41 -7.42
C ASP A 198 10.29 -11.87 -8.66
N ILE A 199 9.85 -13.00 -9.21
CA ILE A 199 10.32 -13.52 -10.48
C ILE A 199 9.46 -12.93 -11.59
N MET A 200 10.10 -12.24 -12.53
CA MET A 200 9.42 -11.67 -13.69
C MET A 200 8.92 -12.77 -14.61
N SER A 201 7.68 -12.62 -15.06
CA SER A 201 7.05 -13.47 -16.06
C SER A 201 6.68 -12.63 -17.27
N ASP A 202 6.82 -13.22 -18.45
CA ASP A 202 6.30 -12.68 -19.71
C ASP A 202 4.84 -13.09 -19.96
N GLY A 203 4.18 -13.75 -19.00
CA GLY A 203 2.82 -14.28 -19.15
C GLY A 203 2.70 -15.42 -20.15
N ARG A 204 3.84 -15.98 -20.59
CA ARG A 204 3.99 -17.16 -21.45
C ARG A 204 5.05 -18.13 -20.90
N SER A 205 5.40 -17.95 -19.64
CA SER A 205 6.53 -18.61 -19.02
C SER A 205 6.36 -20.13 -19.06
N PRO A 206 7.48 -20.89 -19.12
CA PRO A 206 7.42 -22.33 -18.92
C PRO A 206 6.79 -22.66 -17.56
N ALA A 207 6.31 -23.88 -17.40
CA ALA A 207 5.65 -24.34 -16.18
C ALA A 207 6.42 -23.91 -14.93
N VAL A 208 5.74 -23.16 -14.05
CA VAL A 208 6.30 -22.76 -12.76
C VAL A 208 6.13 -23.93 -11.80
N SER A 209 7.25 -24.53 -11.39
CA SER A 209 7.24 -25.60 -10.39
C SER A 209 6.81 -25.04 -9.04
N LEU A 210 5.81 -25.64 -8.42
CA LEU A 210 5.29 -25.23 -7.11
C LEU A 210 6.16 -25.81 -6.00
N VAL A 211 6.48 -25.00 -5.00
CA VAL A 211 7.30 -25.42 -3.85
C VAL A 211 6.63 -26.50 -3.01
N GLN A 212 5.30 -26.55 -3.04
CA GLN A 212 4.47 -27.61 -2.48
C GLN A 212 3.34 -27.90 -3.47
N PRO A 213 2.82 -29.14 -3.54
CA PRO A 213 1.71 -29.46 -4.42
C PRO A 213 0.46 -28.62 -4.12
N PHE A 214 -0.28 -28.24 -5.16
CA PHE A 214 -1.53 -27.49 -5.13
C PHE A 214 -2.76 -28.41 -5.33
N LEU A 215 -3.59 -28.64 -4.30
CA LEU A 215 -4.85 -29.36 -4.40
C LEU A 215 -5.97 -28.41 -4.85
N PHE A 216 -6.47 -28.65 -6.05
CA PHE A 216 -7.54 -27.90 -6.68
C PHE A 216 -8.70 -28.84 -6.99
N PHE A 217 -9.81 -28.70 -6.26
CA PHE A 217 -11.02 -29.54 -6.38
C PHE A 217 -10.74 -31.06 -6.44
N GLY A 218 -9.83 -31.55 -5.60
CA GLY A 218 -9.49 -32.99 -5.50
C GLY A 218 -8.36 -33.44 -6.43
N LYS A 219 -7.90 -32.60 -7.35
CA LYS A 219 -6.71 -32.87 -8.19
C LYS A 219 -5.49 -32.16 -7.62
N THR A 220 -4.35 -32.85 -7.62
CA THR A 220 -3.09 -32.29 -7.09
C THR A 220 -2.17 -31.90 -8.24
N TYR A 221 -1.66 -30.68 -8.20
CA TYR A 221 -0.78 -30.10 -9.20
C TYR A 221 0.58 -29.76 -8.61
N SER A 222 1.67 -30.12 -9.28
CA SER A 222 3.03 -29.74 -8.88
C SER A 222 3.54 -28.50 -9.62
N GLN A 223 2.72 -27.93 -10.50
CA GLN A 223 3.11 -26.82 -11.36
C GLN A 223 1.91 -25.93 -11.72
N THR A 224 2.19 -24.72 -12.18
CA THR A 224 1.19 -23.80 -12.73
C THR A 224 1.76 -23.03 -13.92
N TYR A 225 0.89 -22.50 -14.77
CA TYR A 225 1.22 -21.64 -15.89
C TYR A 225 0.58 -20.27 -15.68
N ILE A 226 1.40 -19.23 -15.71
CA ILE A 226 0.94 -17.84 -15.58
C ILE A 226 0.63 -17.31 -16.97
N ASN A 227 -0.62 -16.87 -17.18
CA ASN A 227 -1.03 -16.29 -18.46
C ASN A 227 -1.07 -14.76 -18.42
N GLU A 228 -0.62 -14.12 -19.51
CA GLU A 228 -0.68 -12.65 -19.67
C GLU A 228 -2.08 -12.05 -19.55
N ASN A 229 -3.11 -12.82 -19.85
CA ASN A 229 -4.52 -12.41 -19.85
C ASN A 229 -5.20 -12.55 -18.46
N GLY A 230 -4.42 -12.70 -17.39
CA GLY A 230 -4.86 -12.55 -16.00
C GLY A 230 -5.40 -13.81 -15.31
N TYR A 231 -4.98 -14.99 -15.78
CA TYR A 231 -5.36 -16.27 -15.19
C TYR A 231 -4.18 -17.23 -15.06
N LEU A 232 -4.39 -18.26 -14.23
CA LEU A 232 -3.50 -19.39 -14.03
C LEU A 232 -4.14 -20.67 -14.57
N THR A 233 -3.36 -21.52 -15.21
CA THR A 233 -3.74 -22.91 -15.52
C THR A 233 -2.76 -23.89 -14.87
N PHE A 234 -3.07 -25.18 -14.85
CA PHE A 234 -2.22 -26.18 -14.18
C PHE A 234 -1.73 -27.32 -15.07
N ASP A 235 -2.50 -27.68 -16.10
CA ASP A 235 -2.17 -28.80 -16.99
C ASP A 235 -1.28 -28.38 -18.17
N ASN A 236 -1.61 -27.26 -18.80
CA ASN A 236 -0.94 -26.78 -20.00
C ASN A 236 -1.08 -25.27 -20.17
N VAL A 237 -0.22 -24.70 -21.02
CA VAL A 237 -0.38 -23.33 -21.52
C VAL A 237 -1.70 -23.24 -22.29
N TRP A 238 -2.49 -22.21 -21.99
CA TRP A 238 -3.70 -21.86 -22.72
C TRP A 238 -3.64 -20.38 -23.07
N ASP A 239 -3.70 -20.03 -24.36
CA ASP A 239 -3.61 -18.65 -24.85
C ASP A 239 -4.98 -18.19 -25.37
N SER A 240 -5.91 -17.95 -24.45
CA SER A 240 -7.20 -17.32 -24.75
C SER A 240 -7.34 -16.01 -24.00
N CYS A 241 -7.63 -14.94 -24.73
CA CYS A 241 -7.94 -13.65 -24.12
C CYS A 241 -9.46 -13.42 -23.95
N VAL A 242 -10.26 -14.25 -24.61
CA VAL A 242 -11.72 -14.24 -24.51
C VAL A 242 -12.15 -15.12 -23.35
N SER A 243 -12.80 -14.52 -22.35
CA SER A 243 -13.37 -15.21 -21.21
C SER A 243 -14.61 -16.01 -21.59
N TYR A 244 -14.85 -17.11 -20.89
CA TYR A 244 -16.08 -17.90 -21.02
C TYR A 244 -16.82 -17.98 -19.69
N PRO A 245 -18.17 -18.05 -19.71
CA PRO A 245 -18.93 -18.34 -18.51
C PRO A 245 -18.63 -19.77 -18.03
N PHE A 246 -18.50 -19.93 -16.72
CA PHE A 246 -18.36 -21.23 -16.07
C PHE A 246 -19.73 -21.75 -15.59
N PRO A 247 -19.97 -23.08 -15.59
CA PRO A 247 -19.06 -24.15 -16.01
C PRO A 247 -19.04 -24.37 -17.54
N ARG A 248 -17.88 -24.78 -18.08
CA ARG A 248 -17.71 -25.13 -19.50
C ARG A 248 -16.91 -26.42 -19.65
N HIS A 249 -17.34 -27.34 -20.50
CA HIS A 249 -16.56 -28.54 -20.82
C HIS A 249 -15.42 -28.22 -21.79
N GLY A 250 -14.29 -28.91 -21.64
CA GLY A 250 -13.12 -28.76 -22.53
C GLY A 250 -12.24 -27.55 -22.26
N VAL A 251 -12.43 -26.88 -21.12
CA VAL A 251 -11.49 -25.86 -20.61
C VAL A 251 -10.56 -26.51 -19.57
N PRO A 252 -9.26 -26.16 -19.55
CA PRO A 252 -8.36 -26.63 -18.49
C PRO A 252 -8.79 -26.09 -17.12
N ASP A 253 -8.30 -26.75 -16.08
CA ASP A 253 -8.46 -26.26 -14.71
C ASP A 253 -7.76 -24.90 -14.57
N ILE A 254 -8.53 -23.90 -14.14
CA ILE A 254 -8.20 -22.47 -14.26
C ILE A 254 -8.57 -21.68 -13.01
N ILE A 255 -7.70 -20.76 -12.60
CA ILE A 255 -8.00 -19.70 -11.63
C ILE A 255 -7.94 -18.36 -12.37
N ALA A 256 -9.08 -17.66 -12.44
CA ALA A 256 -9.27 -16.48 -13.29
C ALA A 256 -10.01 -15.35 -12.54
N PRO A 257 -9.36 -14.68 -11.57
CA PRO A 257 -9.90 -13.50 -10.90
C PRO A 257 -10.09 -12.35 -11.88
N PHE A 258 -9.32 -12.35 -12.97
CA PHE A 258 -9.44 -11.35 -14.01
C PHE A 258 -9.02 -11.89 -15.39
N TRP A 259 -9.97 -12.36 -16.19
CA TRP A 259 -9.68 -12.91 -17.52
C TRP A 259 -10.13 -11.95 -18.63
N THR A 260 -9.17 -11.35 -19.33
CA THR A 260 -9.46 -10.40 -20.42
C THR A 260 -8.34 -10.29 -21.43
N CYS A 261 -8.60 -9.59 -22.54
CA CYS A 261 -7.57 -9.25 -23.50
C CYS A 261 -6.67 -8.12 -23.00
N ILE A 262 -5.41 -8.46 -22.72
CA ILE A 262 -4.39 -7.53 -22.27
C ILE A 262 -3.46 -7.17 -23.43
N PHE A 263 -3.17 -5.87 -23.58
CA PHE A 263 -2.25 -5.36 -24.58
C PHE A 263 -0.81 -5.70 -24.20
N ARG A 264 -0.09 -6.32 -25.14
CA ARG A 264 1.26 -6.83 -24.92
C ARG A 264 2.29 -5.73 -24.72
N GLY A 265 3.27 -5.99 -23.86
CA GLY A 265 4.43 -5.13 -23.65
C GLY A 265 4.18 -3.89 -22.77
N ARG A 266 3.05 -3.85 -22.03
CA ARG A 266 2.79 -2.82 -21.03
C ARG A 266 2.41 -3.45 -19.69
N GLY A 267 2.97 -2.89 -18.61
CA GLY A 267 2.81 -3.41 -17.26
C GLY A 267 3.89 -4.44 -16.90
N VAL A 268 3.69 -5.06 -15.74
CA VAL A 268 4.59 -6.08 -15.19
C VAL A 268 3.74 -7.27 -14.77
N ILE A 269 4.21 -8.47 -15.14
CA ILE A 269 3.69 -9.72 -14.60
C ILE A 269 4.81 -10.32 -13.77
N SER A 270 4.54 -10.60 -12.50
CA SER A 270 5.52 -11.18 -11.59
C SER A 270 4.86 -12.24 -10.71
N TYR A 271 5.67 -13.13 -10.15
CA TYR A 271 5.20 -14.09 -9.17
C TYR A 271 6.23 -14.36 -8.08
N ARG A 272 5.73 -14.85 -6.95
CA ARG A 272 6.56 -15.27 -5.82
C ARG A 272 5.91 -16.39 -5.02
N GLN A 273 6.76 -17.28 -4.50
CA GLN A 273 6.35 -18.36 -3.61
C GLN A 273 6.89 -18.10 -2.21
N TYR A 274 5.99 -18.06 -1.24
CA TYR A 274 6.31 -17.86 0.16
C TYR A 274 6.16 -19.18 0.91
N THR A 275 7.16 -19.58 1.70
CA THR A 275 7.12 -20.76 2.60
C THR A 275 7.32 -20.37 4.07
N SER A 276 7.52 -19.08 4.34
CA SER A 276 7.70 -18.52 5.68
C SER A 276 7.38 -17.01 5.66
N GLY A 277 7.33 -16.40 6.85
CA GLY A 277 7.10 -14.97 7.01
C GLY A 277 5.65 -14.57 7.22
N SER A 278 5.42 -13.26 7.28
CA SER A 278 4.12 -12.62 7.54
C SER A 278 3.06 -12.95 6.49
N VAL A 279 3.46 -13.24 5.24
CA VAL A 279 2.54 -13.62 4.14
C VAL A 279 1.73 -14.87 4.48
N LEU A 280 2.34 -15.89 5.09
CA LEU A 280 1.59 -17.09 5.52
C LEU A 280 0.61 -16.77 6.64
N THR A 281 0.96 -15.84 7.53
CA THR A 281 0.08 -15.41 8.62
C THR A 281 -1.11 -14.63 8.07
N GLN A 282 -0.88 -13.73 7.11
CA GLN A 282 -1.93 -13.00 6.38
C GLN A 282 -2.87 -13.98 5.67
N ALA A 283 -2.34 -14.93 4.88
CA ALA A 283 -3.16 -15.94 4.20
C ALA A 283 -3.99 -16.80 5.13
N THR A 284 -3.42 -17.15 6.28
CA THR A 284 -4.17 -17.86 7.32
C THR A 284 -5.33 -17.03 7.82
N GLN A 285 -5.12 -15.74 8.10
CA GLN A 285 -6.14 -14.82 8.59
C GLN A 285 -7.22 -14.53 7.55
N ASP A 286 -6.85 -14.33 6.29
CA ASP A 286 -7.78 -14.08 5.19
C ASP A 286 -8.77 -15.25 5.03
N ILE A 287 -8.27 -16.49 5.08
CA ILE A 287 -9.15 -17.67 5.03
C ILE A 287 -10.05 -17.75 6.26
N TYR A 288 -9.52 -17.50 7.46
CA TYR A 288 -10.32 -17.49 8.69
C TYR A 288 -11.43 -16.43 8.68
N GLN A 289 -11.21 -15.29 8.03
CA GLN A 289 -12.21 -14.23 7.92
C GLN A 289 -13.48 -14.70 7.21
N TYR A 290 -13.34 -15.50 6.15
CA TYR A 290 -14.47 -15.97 5.35
C TYR A 290 -14.94 -17.39 5.73
N PHE A 291 -14.06 -18.18 6.34
CA PHE A 291 -14.30 -19.59 6.66
C PHE A 291 -13.81 -19.92 8.07
N ALA A 292 -14.34 -19.23 9.07
CA ALA A 292 -13.91 -19.32 10.48
C ALA A 292 -13.94 -20.76 11.06
N GLN A 293 -14.81 -21.62 10.53
CA GLN A 293 -14.95 -23.02 10.92
C GLN A 293 -13.84 -23.94 10.38
N LEU A 294 -13.07 -23.51 9.38
CA LEU A 294 -11.98 -24.30 8.83
C LEU A 294 -10.77 -24.22 9.77
N ARG A 295 -10.19 -25.36 10.13
CA ARG A 295 -8.90 -25.40 10.83
C ARG A 295 -7.78 -25.22 9.81
N PHE A 296 -7.60 -24.00 9.33
CA PHE A 296 -6.65 -23.67 8.28
C PHE A 296 -5.36 -23.04 8.83
N ARG A 297 -4.21 -23.44 8.27
CA ARG A 297 -2.94 -22.74 8.44
C ARG A 297 -2.13 -22.83 7.16
N ALA A 298 -1.85 -21.69 6.55
CA ALA A 298 -1.05 -21.64 5.33
C ALA A 298 0.38 -22.13 5.61
N THR A 299 0.82 -23.16 4.88
CA THR A 299 2.21 -23.65 4.88
C THR A 299 3.04 -23.06 3.75
N TRP A 300 2.37 -22.52 2.74
CA TRP A 300 2.97 -21.77 1.64
C TRP A 300 1.90 -20.94 0.93
N VAL A 301 2.33 -19.94 0.14
CA VAL A 301 1.47 -19.07 -0.66
C VAL A 301 2.12 -18.83 -2.02
N PHE A 302 1.34 -18.96 -3.10
CA PHE A 302 1.71 -18.53 -4.44
C PHE A 302 1.03 -17.19 -4.74
N VAL A 303 1.81 -16.17 -5.03
CA VAL A 303 1.31 -14.83 -5.39
C VAL A 303 1.72 -14.55 -6.82
N THR A 304 0.75 -14.22 -7.68
CA THR A 304 1.01 -13.70 -9.02
C THR A 304 0.31 -12.37 -9.19
N THR A 305 1.03 -11.38 -9.71
CA THR A 305 0.55 -10.02 -9.86
C THR A 305 0.63 -9.58 -11.31
N TRP A 306 -0.45 -8.96 -11.80
CA TRP A 306 -0.47 -8.21 -13.07
C TRP A 306 -0.60 -6.73 -12.71
N ALA A 307 0.54 -6.04 -12.68
CA ALA A 307 0.62 -4.64 -12.30
C ALA A 307 0.63 -3.75 -13.54
N ARG A 308 -0.25 -2.73 -13.58
CA ARG A 308 -0.30 -1.70 -14.62
C ARG A 308 -0.40 -2.25 -16.05
N VAL A 309 -1.08 -3.37 -16.22
CA VAL A 309 -1.33 -3.97 -17.54
C VAL A 309 -2.41 -3.19 -18.29
N ALA A 310 -2.28 -3.05 -19.61
CA ALA A 310 -3.21 -2.26 -20.43
C ALA A 310 -4.27 -3.15 -21.11
N TYR A 311 -5.48 -2.65 -21.33
CA TYR A 311 -6.53 -3.41 -22.03
C TYR A 311 -6.36 -3.37 -23.54
N TYR A 312 -6.62 -4.47 -24.22
CA TYR A 312 -6.79 -4.43 -25.68
C TYR A 312 -8.20 -3.93 -26.04
N PRO A 313 -8.39 -3.03 -27.04
CA PRO A 313 -7.39 -2.42 -27.92
C PRO A 313 -6.85 -1.06 -27.41
N ASN A 314 -7.27 -0.60 -26.23
CA ASN A 314 -6.92 0.71 -25.70
C ASN A 314 -5.50 0.74 -25.12
N SER A 315 -4.57 1.36 -25.85
CA SER A 315 -3.18 1.53 -25.39
C SER A 315 -3.03 2.45 -24.16
N GLY A 316 -4.08 3.14 -23.74
CA GLY A 316 -4.11 3.91 -22.50
C GLY A 316 -4.09 2.96 -21.30
N THR A 317 -3.07 3.09 -20.45
CA THR A 317 -2.99 2.36 -19.18
C THR A 317 -4.08 2.87 -18.26
N VAL A 318 -5.29 2.32 -18.34
CA VAL A 318 -6.25 2.43 -17.25
C VAL A 318 -5.62 1.67 -16.09
N ARG A 319 -5.38 2.34 -14.97
CA ARG A 319 -4.59 1.87 -13.84
C ARG A 319 -5.29 0.68 -13.16
N ASN A 320 -5.12 -0.53 -13.70
CA ASN A 320 -5.71 -1.75 -13.17
C ASN A 320 -4.59 -2.65 -12.67
N ASP A 321 -4.47 -2.71 -11.35
CA ASP A 321 -3.63 -3.66 -10.64
C ASP A 321 -4.55 -4.76 -10.10
N PHE A 322 -4.28 -6.01 -10.44
CA PHE A 322 -5.04 -7.16 -9.95
C PHE A 322 -4.11 -8.37 -9.71
N GLU A 323 -4.49 -9.21 -8.75
CA GLU A 323 -3.69 -10.35 -8.30
C GLU A 323 -4.46 -11.66 -8.42
N ASN A 324 -3.72 -12.74 -8.66
CA ASN A 324 -4.17 -14.11 -8.43
C ASN A 324 -3.63 -14.60 -7.10
N PHE A 325 -4.54 -15.19 -6.32
CA PHE A 325 -4.22 -15.89 -5.09
C PHE A 325 -4.46 -17.38 -5.26
N GLY A 326 -3.44 -18.18 -4.97
CA GLY A 326 -3.55 -19.62 -4.72
C GLY A 326 -2.85 -19.96 -3.40
N CYS A 327 -3.61 -20.35 -2.38
CA CYS A 327 -3.06 -20.98 -1.17
C CYS A 327 -3.60 -22.40 -1.00
N HIS A 328 -2.77 -23.30 -0.48
CA HIS A 328 -3.17 -24.68 -0.19
C HIS A 328 -3.64 -24.88 1.26
N VAL A 329 -4.65 -25.76 1.38
CA VAL A 329 -5.29 -26.34 2.58
C VAL A 329 -4.67 -27.70 2.91
N LEU A 330 -3.94 -27.87 4.01
CA LEU A 330 -3.82 -29.22 4.58
C LEU A 330 -5.13 -29.52 5.33
N ASN A 331 -5.74 -30.67 5.01
CA ASN A 331 -6.84 -31.28 5.78
C ASN A 331 -6.50 -31.40 7.26
#